data_AF-A0A6B2G5Y2-F1
#
_entry.id   AF-A0A6B2G5Y2-F1
#
_cell.length_a   1.000
_cell.length_b   1.000
_cell.length_c   1.000
_cell.angle_alpha   90.00
_cell.angle_beta   90.00
_cell.angle_gamma   90.00
#
_symmetry.space_group_name_H-M   'P 1'
#
loop_
_entity.id
_entity.type
_entity.pdbx_description
1 polymer ?
#
loop_
_entity_poly.entity_id
_entity_poly.type
_entity_poly.pdbx_seq_one_letter_code
_entity_poly.pdbx_strand_id
1 'polypeptide(L)'
;KHQVEYLGLKENIRIKRAGFAYYRPFENFLSRFSILTPESYPFWKGDQKEGIGHIINSVGIEKTEWELGVSKVFIKTPESLFLLEEIRDRKFDGFARVLQKQWRLANNKSVYDNEKQFAAQIVVNKKQRYFASINRRFAGNYFNLDDQPIL
;
A
#
# COMPACT_ATOMS: atom_id res chain seq x y z
N LYS A 1 18.43 -19.72 -37.63
CA LYS A 1 18.61 -21.15 -37.21
C LYS A 1 20.00 -21.41 -36.66
N HIS A 2 21.07 -21.18 -37.44
CA HIS A 2 22.45 -21.48 -37.04
C HIS A 2 22.89 -20.88 -35.69
N GLN A 3 22.57 -19.61 -35.42
CA GLN A 3 22.91 -18.98 -34.13
C GLN A 3 22.26 -19.65 -32.91
N VAL A 4 21.03 -20.16 -33.05
CA VAL A 4 20.27 -20.79 -31.95
C VAL A 4 20.89 -22.13 -31.56
N GLU A 5 21.36 -22.88 -32.56
CA GLU A 5 22.06 -24.16 -32.39
C GLU A 5 23.49 -23.95 -31.89
N TYR A 6 24.23 -22.99 -32.47
CA TYR A 6 25.60 -22.66 -32.08
C TYR A 6 25.70 -22.19 -30.62
N LEU A 7 24.75 -21.37 -30.16
CA LEU A 7 24.67 -20.92 -28.77
C LEU A 7 24.02 -21.96 -27.83
N GLY A 8 23.57 -23.10 -28.35
CA GLY A 8 22.93 -24.16 -27.56
C GLY A 8 21.66 -23.70 -26.84
N LEU A 9 20.94 -22.70 -27.37
CA LEU A 9 19.84 -22.04 -26.63
C LEU A 9 18.75 -23.01 -26.19
N LYS A 10 18.44 -24.02 -27.03
CA LYS A 10 17.43 -25.03 -26.71
C LYS A 10 17.86 -25.92 -25.53
N GLU A 11 19.13 -26.30 -25.47
CA GLU A 11 19.68 -27.11 -24.38
C GLU A 11 19.81 -26.27 -23.09
N ASN A 12 20.23 -25.01 -23.21
CA ASN A 12 20.24 -24.08 -22.08
C ASN A 12 18.85 -23.89 -21.47
N ILE A 13 17.81 -23.77 -22.30
CA ILE A 13 16.42 -23.69 -21.83
C ILE A 13 15.98 -25.01 -21.20
N ARG A 14 16.37 -26.16 -21.77
CA ARG A 14 16.05 -27.49 -21.24
C ARG A 14 16.69 -27.73 -19.87
N ILE A 15 17.98 -27.39 -19.72
CA ILE A 15 18.71 -27.47 -18.44
C ILE A 15 18.07 -26.53 -17.41
N LYS A 16 17.70 -25.30 -17.81
CA LYS A 16 17.00 -24.37 -16.90
C LYS A 16 15.63 -24.87 -16.48
N ARG A 17 14.90 -25.57 -17.37
CA ARG A 17 13.60 -26.19 -17.05
C ARG A 17 13.72 -27.43 -16.17
N ALA A 18 14.77 -28.22 -16.33
CA ALA A 18 15.04 -29.38 -15.49
C ALA A 18 15.68 -29.02 -14.13
N GLY A 19 16.29 -27.83 -14.05
CA GLY A 19 16.91 -27.28 -12.85
C GLY A 19 15.99 -26.31 -12.09
N PHE A 20 16.60 -25.50 -11.24
CA PHE A 20 15.91 -24.49 -10.46
C PHE A 20 15.89 -23.15 -11.19
N ALA A 21 14.71 -22.58 -11.39
CA ALA A 21 14.54 -21.24 -11.95
C ALA A 21 15.15 -20.15 -11.07
N TYR A 22 15.18 -20.36 -9.75
CA TYR A 22 15.67 -19.38 -8.78
C TYR A 22 16.45 -20.03 -7.64
N TYR A 23 17.55 -19.38 -7.26
CA TYR A 23 18.33 -19.74 -6.08
C TYR A 23 18.97 -18.51 -5.44
N ARG A 24 18.83 -18.39 -4.12
CA ARG A 24 19.42 -17.29 -3.34
C ARG A 24 19.83 -17.74 -1.93
N PRO A 25 20.80 -17.05 -1.30
CA PRO A 25 21.08 -17.22 0.12
C PRO A 25 19.83 -17.02 0.96
N PHE A 26 19.73 -17.75 2.07
CA PHE A 26 18.58 -17.68 2.97
C PHE A 26 18.29 -16.26 3.46
N GLU A 27 19.31 -15.53 3.88
CA GLU A 27 19.20 -14.15 4.34
C GLU A 27 18.59 -13.23 3.27
N ASN A 28 19.07 -13.33 2.02
CA ASN A 28 18.55 -12.53 0.91
C ASN A 28 17.08 -12.84 0.60
N PHE A 29 16.69 -14.12 0.73
CA PHE A 29 15.29 -14.51 0.54
C PHE A 29 14.40 -13.96 1.66
N LEU A 30 14.80 -14.14 2.92
CA LEU A 30 14.06 -13.64 4.08
C LEU A 30 13.93 -12.13 4.04
N SER A 31 15.01 -11.39 3.76
CA SER A 31 14.98 -9.93 3.63
C SER A 31 14.02 -9.45 2.54
N ARG A 32 13.97 -10.15 1.41
CA ARG A 32 13.10 -9.78 0.28
C ARG A 32 11.62 -10.07 0.56
N PHE A 33 11.33 -11.20 1.19
CA PHE A 33 9.96 -11.72 1.34
C PHE A 33 9.40 -11.66 2.77
N SER A 34 10.12 -11.07 3.73
CA SER A 34 9.64 -10.88 5.11
C SER A 34 8.34 -10.09 5.19
N ILE A 35 8.06 -9.24 4.20
CA ILE A 35 6.84 -8.44 4.14
C ILE A 35 5.56 -9.28 3.91
N LEU A 36 5.69 -10.53 3.48
CA LEU A 36 4.53 -11.36 3.12
C LEU A 36 3.67 -11.73 4.34
N THR A 37 4.32 -11.97 5.49
CA THR A 37 3.65 -12.42 6.73
C THR A 37 4.00 -11.52 7.92
N PRO A 38 3.04 -11.19 8.80
CA PRO A 38 3.30 -10.38 10.00
C PRO A 38 4.40 -10.95 10.91
N GLU A 39 4.52 -12.27 10.98
CA GLU A 39 5.45 -12.99 11.86
C GLU A 39 6.90 -12.88 11.39
N SER A 40 7.11 -12.75 10.07
CA SER A 40 8.46 -12.60 9.50
C SER A 40 8.88 -11.16 9.29
N TYR A 41 7.92 -10.23 9.32
CA TYR A 41 8.18 -8.81 9.28
C TYR A 41 8.55 -8.26 10.68
N PRO A 42 9.47 -7.29 10.81
CA PRO A 42 10.38 -6.75 9.78
C PRO A 42 11.66 -7.59 9.60
N PHE A 43 11.98 -8.46 10.55
CA PHE A 43 13.11 -9.37 10.51
C PHE A 43 12.77 -10.68 11.22
N TRP A 44 13.18 -11.80 10.62
CA TRP A 44 13.00 -13.13 11.20
C TRP A 44 14.00 -13.35 12.34
N LYS A 45 13.52 -13.85 13.48
CA LYS A 45 14.33 -14.06 14.70
C LYS A 45 14.74 -15.51 14.95
N GLY A 46 14.06 -16.47 14.31
CA GLY A 46 14.29 -17.90 14.49
C GLY A 46 15.28 -18.49 13.49
N ASP A 47 15.24 -19.81 13.32
CA ASP A 47 16.05 -20.49 12.30
C ASP A 47 15.62 -20.05 10.89
N GLN A 48 16.59 -19.81 10.02
CA GLN A 48 16.34 -19.26 8.69
C GLN A 48 15.50 -20.23 7.84
N LYS A 49 15.70 -21.55 7.99
CA LYS A 49 14.95 -22.55 7.24
C LYS A 49 13.48 -22.57 7.63
N GLU A 50 13.19 -22.43 8.93
CA GLU A 50 11.83 -22.31 9.44
C GLU A 50 11.15 -21.05 8.91
N GLY A 51 11.85 -19.92 8.89
CA GLY A 51 11.31 -18.66 8.36
C GLY A 51 10.99 -18.74 6.87
N ILE A 52 11.85 -19.37 6.08
CA ILE A 52 11.62 -19.60 4.66
C ILE A 52 10.41 -20.53 4.47
N GLY A 53 10.36 -21.63 5.22
CA GLY A 53 9.24 -22.56 5.20
C GLY A 53 7.93 -21.88 5.55
N HIS A 54 7.92 -21.02 6.58
CA HIS A 54 6.75 -20.25 6.99
C HIS A 54 6.24 -19.35 5.85
N ILE A 55 7.13 -18.56 5.24
CA ILE A 55 6.78 -17.67 4.14
C ILE A 55 6.22 -18.45 2.94
N ILE A 56 6.93 -19.50 2.50
CA ILE A 56 6.52 -20.28 1.32
C ILE A 56 5.18 -20.99 1.57
N ASN A 57 4.98 -21.56 2.76
CA ASN A 57 3.72 -22.20 3.13
C ASN A 57 2.56 -21.19 3.22
N SER A 58 2.82 -19.96 3.69
CA SER A 58 1.80 -18.90 3.75
C SER A 58 1.25 -18.49 2.38
N VAL A 59 2.08 -18.64 1.33
CA VAL A 59 1.70 -18.38 -0.06
C VAL A 59 1.01 -19.59 -0.71
N GLY A 60 1.16 -20.78 -0.13
CA GLY A 60 0.55 -22.01 -0.62
C GLY A 60 1.33 -22.67 -1.76
N ILE A 61 2.65 -22.47 -1.83
CA ILE A 61 3.50 -23.16 -2.81
C ILE A 61 3.69 -24.61 -2.36
N GLU A 62 3.53 -25.55 -3.28
CA GLU A 62 3.68 -26.97 -3.01
C GLU A 62 5.12 -27.33 -2.61
N LYS A 63 5.29 -28.27 -1.67
CA LYS A 63 6.61 -28.71 -1.20
C LYS A 63 7.50 -29.31 -2.30
N THR A 64 6.91 -29.79 -3.39
CA THR A 64 7.64 -30.33 -4.53
C THR A 64 8.33 -29.23 -5.35
N GLU A 65 7.85 -27.99 -5.27
CA GLU A 65 8.30 -26.84 -6.09
C GLU A 65 9.49 -26.08 -5.51
N TRP A 66 9.90 -26.38 -4.27
CA TRP A 66 11.02 -25.71 -3.62
C TRP A 66 11.83 -26.67 -2.76
N GLU A 67 13.11 -26.37 -2.59
CA GLU A 67 14.03 -27.16 -1.78
C GLU A 67 14.97 -26.23 -1.00
N LEU A 68 15.41 -26.68 0.18
CA LEU A 68 16.40 -25.99 0.99
C LEU A 68 17.73 -26.73 0.90
N GLY A 69 18.77 -26.04 0.45
CA GLY A 69 20.13 -26.53 0.56
C GLY A 69 20.73 -26.25 1.93
N VAL A 70 22.06 -26.16 1.97
CA VAL A 70 22.80 -25.84 3.20
C VAL A 70 22.60 -24.38 3.61
N SER A 71 22.74 -23.45 2.67
CA SER A 71 22.67 -21.99 2.90
C SER A 71 21.81 -21.23 1.90
N LYS A 72 21.20 -21.94 0.94
CA LYS A 72 20.46 -21.36 -0.18
C LYS A 72 19.10 -22.02 -0.34
N VAL A 73 18.10 -21.22 -0.67
CA VAL A 73 16.78 -21.68 -1.10
C VAL A 73 16.78 -21.87 -2.61
N PHE A 74 16.07 -22.89 -3.08
CA PHE A 74 15.93 -23.24 -4.48
C PHE A 74 14.44 -23.35 -4.83
N ILE A 75 14.02 -22.70 -5.91
CA ILE A 75 12.65 -22.76 -6.44
C ILE A 75 12.72 -23.32 -7.86
N LYS A 76 11.92 -24.36 -8.14
CA LYS A 76 11.94 -25.12 -9.39
C LYS A 76 11.35 -24.31 -10.53
N THR A 77 10.07 -23.97 -10.42
CA THR A 77 9.32 -23.29 -11.47
C THR A 77 9.40 -21.76 -11.38
N PRO A 78 9.51 -21.04 -12.52
CA PRO A 78 9.41 -19.60 -12.52
C PRO A 78 8.02 -19.11 -12.08
N GLU A 79 6.96 -19.90 -12.32
CA GLU A 79 5.59 -19.60 -11.90
C GLU A 79 5.48 -19.42 -10.39
N SER A 80 6.10 -20.32 -9.60
CA SER A 80 6.15 -20.22 -8.14
C SER A 80 6.89 -18.99 -7.65
N LEU A 81 7.97 -18.59 -8.35
CA LEU A 81 8.68 -17.35 -8.04
C LEU A 81 7.83 -16.12 -8.36
N PHE A 82 7.17 -16.10 -9.52
CA PHE A 82 6.32 -14.96 -9.90
C PHE A 82 5.15 -14.79 -8.95
N LEU A 83 4.58 -15.88 -8.44
CA LEU A 83 3.55 -15.82 -7.41
C LEU A 83 4.05 -15.12 -6.13
N LEU A 84 5.27 -15.43 -5.67
CA LEU A 84 5.88 -14.77 -4.51
C LEU A 84 6.07 -13.26 -4.74
N GLU A 85 6.58 -12.87 -5.91
CA GLU A 85 6.77 -11.47 -6.27
C GLU A 85 5.43 -10.73 -6.38
N GLU A 86 4.43 -11.34 -7.01
CA GLU A 86 3.12 -10.72 -7.20
C GLU A 86 2.43 -10.45 -5.85
N ILE A 87 2.45 -11.42 -4.92
CA ILE A 87 1.86 -11.22 -3.59
C ILE A 87 2.63 -10.14 -2.81
N ARG A 88 3.95 -10.10 -2.96
CA ARG A 88 4.80 -9.06 -2.38
C ARG A 88 4.42 -7.67 -2.91
N ASP A 89 4.24 -7.53 -4.21
CA ASP A 89 3.84 -6.27 -4.84
C ASP A 89 2.45 -5.82 -4.35
N ARG A 90 1.48 -6.75 -4.23
CA ARG A 90 0.16 -6.46 -3.65
C ARG A 90 0.25 -5.96 -2.20
N LYS A 91 1.20 -6.45 -1.39
CA LYS A 91 1.44 -5.95 -0.02
C LYS A 91 1.93 -4.50 -0.06
N PHE A 92 2.90 -4.19 -0.93
CA PHE A 92 3.35 -2.81 -1.12
C PHE A 92 2.23 -1.87 -1.56
N ASP A 93 1.38 -2.29 -2.49
CA ASP A 93 0.21 -1.52 -2.90
C ASP A 93 -0.75 -1.24 -1.74
N GLY A 94 -0.90 -2.21 -0.83
CA GLY A 94 -1.66 -2.03 0.40
C GLY A 94 -1.08 -0.92 1.29
N PHE A 95 0.23 -0.95 1.53
CA PHE A 95 0.92 0.08 2.31
C PHE A 95 0.89 1.45 1.63
N ALA A 96 1.11 1.50 0.31
CA ALA A 96 1.03 2.71 -0.48
C ALA A 96 -0.37 3.35 -0.38
N ARG A 97 -1.44 2.54 -0.42
CA ARG A 97 -2.83 3.03 -0.25
C ARG A 97 -3.06 3.68 1.11
N VAL A 98 -2.51 3.11 2.19
CA VAL A 98 -2.61 3.70 3.53
C VAL A 98 -1.90 5.06 3.57
N LEU A 99 -0.68 5.13 3.04
CA LEU A 99 0.09 6.37 3.00
C LEU A 99 -0.63 7.44 2.16
N GLN A 100 -1.07 7.09 0.95
CA GLN A 100 -1.82 7.98 0.08
C GLN A 100 -3.12 8.48 0.73
N LYS A 101 -3.85 7.60 1.44
CA LYS A 101 -5.07 7.99 2.17
C LYS A 101 -4.78 9.04 3.22
N GLN A 102 -3.73 8.84 4.04
CA GLN A 102 -3.35 9.81 5.08
C GLN A 102 -2.93 11.15 4.46
N TRP A 103 -2.15 11.11 3.39
CA TRP A 103 -1.72 12.31 2.68
C TRP A 103 -2.90 13.10 2.10
N ARG A 104 -3.83 12.43 1.41
CA ARG A 104 -5.04 13.07 0.86
C ARG A 104 -5.91 13.68 1.97
N LEU A 105 -6.04 12.98 3.10
CA LEU A 105 -6.78 13.49 4.26
C LEU A 105 -6.14 14.76 4.82
N ALA A 106 -4.82 14.77 5.01
CA ALA A 106 -4.10 15.94 5.50
C ALA A 106 -4.21 17.13 4.54
N ASN A 107 -4.10 16.88 3.23
CA ASN A 107 -4.26 17.92 2.21
C ASN A 107 -5.68 18.50 2.22
N ASN A 108 -6.72 17.65 2.24
CA ASN A 108 -8.10 18.09 2.27
C ASN A 108 -8.43 18.88 3.54
N LYS A 109 -7.86 18.49 4.68
CA LYS A 109 -8.02 19.23 5.95
C LYS A 109 -7.43 20.63 5.85
N SER A 110 -6.23 20.77 5.28
CA SER A 110 -5.59 22.07 5.05
C SER A 110 -6.45 22.97 4.15
N VAL A 111 -6.99 22.42 3.05
CA VAL A 111 -7.89 23.15 2.15
C VAL A 111 -9.16 23.60 2.88
N TYR A 112 -9.81 22.69 3.62
CA TYR A 112 -11.02 23.00 4.39
C TYR A 112 -10.77 24.09 5.46
N ASP A 113 -9.67 24.01 6.18
CA ASP A 113 -9.31 25.00 7.20
C ASP A 113 -9.09 26.38 6.58
N ASN A 114 -8.45 26.46 5.41
CA ASN A 114 -8.29 27.71 4.65
C ASN A 114 -9.64 28.30 4.19
N GLU A 115 -10.52 27.47 3.63
CA GLU A 115 -11.87 27.89 3.22
C GLU A 115 -12.69 28.40 4.40
N LYS A 116 -12.62 27.70 5.53
CA LYS A 116 -13.27 28.10 6.78
C LYS A 116 -12.77 29.45 7.29
N GLN A 117 -11.45 29.68 7.25
CA GLN A 117 -10.86 30.96 7.62
C GLN A 117 -11.29 32.08 6.67
N PHE A 118 -11.28 31.83 5.36
CA PHE A 118 -11.73 32.79 4.35
C PHE A 118 -13.21 33.15 4.53
N ALA A 119 -14.08 32.16 4.72
CA ALA A 119 -15.50 32.38 4.98
C ALA A 119 -15.73 33.20 6.27
N ALA A 120 -14.97 32.92 7.33
CA ALA A 120 -15.00 33.74 8.55
C ALA A 120 -14.58 35.18 8.27
N GLN A 121 -13.51 35.40 7.50
CA GLN A 121 -13.03 36.74 7.15
C GLN A 121 -14.06 37.58 6.37
N ILE A 122 -14.88 36.94 5.52
CA ILE A 122 -15.95 37.64 4.78
C ILE A 122 -16.97 38.26 5.74
N VAL A 123 -17.34 37.56 6.82
CA VAL A 123 -18.43 37.98 7.71
C VAL A 123 -17.96 38.78 8.93
N VAL A 124 -16.70 38.58 9.36
CA VAL A 124 -16.11 39.28 10.50
C VAL A 124 -16.11 40.79 10.22
N ASN A 125 -16.68 41.56 11.14
CA ASN A 125 -16.82 43.02 11.09
C ASN A 125 -17.64 43.60 9.91
N LYS A 126 -18.15 42.75 9.00
CA LYS A 126 -19.05 43.15 7.89
C LYS A 126 -20.51 42.77 8.16
N LYS A 127 -20.83 42.25 9.34
CA LYS A 127 -22.20 41.94 9.77
C LYS A 127 -23.00 43.24 9.96
N GLN A 128 -23.62 43.71 8.88
CA GLN A 128 -24.55 44.84 8.92
C GLN A 128 -25.94 44.35 9.30
N ARG A 129 -26.65 45.15 10.11
CA ARG A 129 -28.06 44.91 10.40
C ARG A 129 -28.88 45.40 9.22
N TYR A 130 -29.90 44.64 8.81
CA TYR A 130 -30.88 45.12 7.85
C TYR A 130 -31.51 46.41 8.36
N PHE A 131 -31.74 47.41 7.50
CA PHE A 131 -32.15 48.76 7.92
C PHE A 131 -33.42 48.75 8.80
N ALA A 132 -34.42 47.93 8.44
CA ALA A 132 -35.65 47.79 9.24
C ALA A 132 -35.46 47.07 10.59
N SER A 133 -34.28 46.51 10.86
CA SER A 133 -33.96 45.78 12.10
C SER A 133 -33.05 46.56 13.05
N ILE A 134 -32.60 47.78 12.70
CA ILE A 134 -31.58 48.54 13.46
C ILE A 134 -32.00 48.80 14.92
N ASN A 135 -33.28 49.11 15.16
CA ASN A 135 -33.82 49.43 16.48
C ASN A 135 -34.22 48.20 17.32
N ARG A 136 -34.05 46.97 16.81
CA ARG A 136 -34.40 45.74 17.55
C ARG A 136 -33.24 45.31 18.46
N ARG A 137 -33.46 44.59 19.56
CA ARG A 137 -32.35 43.96 20.30
C ARG A 137 -31.85 42.74 19.54
N PHE A 138 -30.54 42.53 19.48
CA PHE A 138 -29.95 41.36 18.81
C PHE A 138 -30.09 40.12 19.70
N ALA A 139 -30.86 39.13 19.26
CA ALA A 139 -31.17 37.91 20.01
C ALA A 139 -30.54 36.62 19.43
N GLY A 140 -29.49 36.72 18.61
CA GLY A 140 -28.67 35.58 18.19
C GLY A 140 -28.71 35.24 16.69
N ASN A 141 -29.88 35.23 16.03
CA ASN A 141 -29.99 35.09 14.57
C ASN A 141 -31.33 35.63 14.04
N TYR A 142 -31.39 35.96 12.75
CA TYR A 142 -32.56 36.54 12.06
C TYR A 142 -33.18 35.58 11.03
N PHE A 143 -32.93 34.27 11.17
CA PHE A 143 -33.51 33.27 10.27
C PHE A 143 -35.04 33.22 10.49
N ASN A 144 -35.82 33.22 9.41
CA ASN A 144 -37.30 33.15 9.38
C ASN A 144 -38.06 34.44 9.80
N LEU A 145 -37.45 35.62 9.70
CA LEU A 145 -38.16 36.89 9.90
C LEU A 145 -38.75 37.50 8.62
N ASP A 146 -38.50 36.87 7.47
CA ASP A 146 -38.97 37.36 6.17
C ASP A 146 -40.51 37.40 6.09
N ASP A 147 -41.20 36.53 6.84
CA ASP A 147 -42.66 36.40 6.83
C ASP A 147 -43.38 37.17 7.96
N GLN A 148 -42.66 37.86 8.84
CA GLN A 148 -43.26 38.60 9.98
C GLN A 148 -42.66 40.00 10.15
N PRO A 149 -43.05 40.98 9.31
CA PRO A 149 -42.51 42.34 9.37
C PRO A 149 -42.88 43.13 10.65
N ILE A 150 -43.86 42.67 11.44
CA ILE A 150 -44.49 43.42 12.56
C ILE A 150 -43.97 42.98 13.94
N LEU A 151 -43.22 41.88 14.05
CA LEU A 151 -42.60 41.42 15.30
C LEU A 151 -41.09 41.74 15.32
#